data_AF-A0A948FPA2-F1
#
_entry.id   AF-A0A948FPA2-F1
#
_cell.length_a   1.000
_cell.length_b   1.000
_cell.length_c   1.000
_cell.angle_alpha   90.00
_cell.angle_beta   90.00
_cell.angle_gamma   90.00
#
_symmetry.space_group_name_H-M   'P 1'
#
loop_
_entity.id
_entity.type
_entity.pdbx_description
1 polymer ?
#
loop_
_entity_poly.entity_id
_entity_poly.type
_entity_poly.pdbx_seq_one_letter_code
_entity_poly.pdbx_strand_id
1 'polypeptide(L)'
;MYSGNSLLAPAEILKEIKFDEKIDFVYEDLDFSYRIHKSGTPIIVLKDLEIYHMERDKTLLEQAWVGHELQAYKKSKHRIVFVRKHGNLTQRMQFYLL
;
A
#
# COMPACT_ATOMS: atom_id res chain seq x y z
N MET A 1 -0.57 1.95 8.02
CA MET A 1 -0.35 2.13 6.56
C MET A 1 0.73 3.18 6.44
N TYR A 2 1.83 2.86 5.77
CA TYR A 2 2.94 3.80 5.58
C TYR A 2 2.78 4.42 4.20
N SER A 3 2.86 5.75 4.12
CA SER A 3 2.88 6.40 2.82
C SER A 3 4.20 6.09 2.12
N GLY A 4 4.14 5.61 0.88
CA GLY A 4 5.31 5.42 0.03
C GLY A 4 6.07 6.71 -0.29
N ASN A 5 5.50 7.88 -0.01
CA ASN A 5 6.02 9.19 -0.41
C ASN A 5 7.29 9.61 0.35
N SER A 6 7.64 8.93 1.44
CA SER A 6 8.79 9.31 2.28
C SER A 6 9.45 8.08 2.89
N LEU A 7 10.00 7.24 2.02
CA LEU A 7 10.72 6.03 2.40
C LEU A 7 12.21 6.17 2.13
N LEU A 8 13.01 5.73 3.10
CA LEU A 8 14.46 5.67 3.03
C LEU A 8 14.88 4.24 3.39
N ALA A 9 15.72 3.63 2.55
CA ALA A 9 16.27 2.30 2.80
C ALA A 9 17.63 2.14 2.11
N PRO A 10 18.51 1.26 2.64
CA PRO A 10 19.68 0.78 1.91
C PRO A 10 19.32 0.31 0.49
N ALA A 11 20.19 0.62 -0.47
CA ALA A 11 19.93 0.32 -1.88
C ALA A 11 19.77 -1.19 -2.13
N GLU A 12 20.42 -2.02 -1.33
CA GLU A 12 20.37 -3.48 -1.37
C GLU A 12 18.94 -3.98 -1.12
N ILE A 13 18.26 -3.44 -0.11
CA ILE A 13 16.87 -3.79 0.22
C ILE A 13 15.95 -3.44 -0.95
N LEU A 14 16.13 -2.26 -1.56
CA LEU A 14 15.31 -1.81 -2.69
C LEU A 14 15.57 -2.60 -3.98
N LYS A 15 16.78 -3.14 -4.16
CA LYS A 15 17.13 -4.00 -5.30
C LYS A 15 16.55 -5.40 -5.15
N GLU A 16 16.50 -5.92 -3.93
CA GLU A 16 15.95 -7.24 -3.61
C GLU A 16 14.42 -7.25 -3.62
N ILE A 17 13.80 -6.30 -2.92
CA ILE A 17 12.35 -6.22 -2.76
C ILE A 17 11.85 -5.10 -3.66
N LYS A 18 11.45 -5.45 -4.90
CA LYS A 18 10.95 -4.50 -5.90
C LYS A 18 9.44 -4.26 -5.79
N PHE A 19 8.90 -3.19 -6.36
CA PHE A 19 7.43 -3.06 -6.50
C PHE A 19 6.85 -4.20 -7.37
N ASP A 20 5.60 -4.58 -7.09
CA ASP A 20 4.88 -5.58 -7.90
C ASP A 20 4.16 -4.86 -9.03
N GLU A 21 4.57 -5.10 -10.28
CA GLU A 21 3.99 -4.43 -11.45
C GLU A 21 2.49 -4.71 -11.65
N LYS A 22 1.93 -5.72 -10.96
CA LYS A 22 0.48 -5.98 -10.97
C LYS A 22 -0.31 -5.03 -10.06
N ILE A 23 0.37 -4.31 -9.18
CA ILE A 23 -0.18 -3.33 -8.25
C ILE A 23 0.55 -2.01 -8.54
N ASP A 24 0.01 -1.22 -9.47
CA ASP A 24 0.67 -0.02 -9.97
C ASP A 24 0.46 1.18 -9.03
N PHE A 25 -0.69 1.85 -9.14
CA PHE A 25 -1.04 3.03 -8.39
C PHE A 25 -2.25 2.75 -7.53
N VAL A 26 -2.14 3.17 -6.28
CA VAL A 26 -2.95 2.77 -5.14
C VAL A 26 -2.66 1.34 -4.71
N TYR A 27 -2.37 1.14 -3.42
CA TYR A 27 -2.08 -0.13 -2.74
C TYR A 27 -0.64 -0.67 -2.92
N GLU A 28 0.16 -0.04 -3.77
CA GLU A 28 1.55 -0.40 -4.03
C GLU A 28 2.45 -0.22 -2.81
N ASP A 29 2.23 0.86 -2.06
CA ASP A 29 2.92 1.17 -0.82
C ASP A 29 2.64 0.13 0.27
N LEU A 30 1.39 -0.32 0.36
CA LEU A 30 0.95 -1.36 1.29
C LEU A 30 1.51 -2.74 0.90
N ASP A 31 1.45 -3.14 -0.36
CA ASP A 31 2.04 -4.40 -0.83
C ASP A 31 3.56 -4.42 -0.63
N PHE A 32 4.23 -3.32 -0.97
CA PHE A 32 5.67 -3.16 -0.77
C PHE A 32 6.03 -3.25 0.72
N SER A 33 5.40 -2.44 1.58
CA SER A 33 5.68 -2.43 3.02
C SER A 33 5.41 -3.78 3.66
N TYR A 34 4.36 -4.49 3.23
CA TYR A 34 4.07 -5.82 3.75
C TYR A 34 5.14 -6.84 3.35
N ARG A 35 5.70 -6.74 2.14
CA ARG A 35 6.81 -7.59 1.69
C ARG A 35 8.11 -7.30 2.43
N ILE A 36 8.40 -6.04 2.72
CA ILE A 36 9.51 -5.65 3.60
C ILE A 36 9.32 -6.25 5.00
N HIS A 37 8.12 -6.14 5.56
CA HIS A 37 7.83 -6.76 6.86
C HIS A 37 8.02 -8.30 6.84
N LYS A 38 7.57 -8.95 5.76
CA LYS A 38 7.70 -10.42 5.60
C LYS A 38 9.13 -10.90 5.40
N SER A 39 10.05 -10.08 4.90
CA SER A 39 11.48 -10.44 4.82
C SER A 39 12.18 -10.39 6.19
N GLY A 40 11.49 -9.93 7.24
CA GLY A 40 12.08 -9.71 8.56
C GLY A 40 12.83 -8.39 8.67
N THR A 41 12.80 -7.55 7.64
CA THR A 41 13.41 -6.22 7.68
C THR A 41 12.57 -5.29 8.58
N PRO A 42 13.18 -4.67 9.61
CA PRO A 42 12.47 -3.72 10.45
C PRO A 42 12.00 -2.50 9.67
N ILE A 43 10.76 -2.06 9.91
CA ILE A 43 10.23 -0.80 9.41
C ILE A 43 10.17 0.17 10.57
N ILE A 44 10.92 1.26 10.50
CA ILE A 44 11.06 2.25 11.57
C ILE A 44 10.33 3.53 11.16
N VAL A 45 9.50 4.06 12.06
CA VAL A 45 8.89 5.39 11.93
C VAL A 45 9.58 6.32 12.91
N LEU A 46 10.23 7.35 12.39
CA LEU A 46 10.90 8.37 13.20
C LEU A 46 9.88 9.44 13.56
N LYS A 47 9.52 9.53 14.85
CA LYS A 47 8.52 10.50 15.33
C LYS A 47 8.98 11.94 15.22
N ASP A 48 10.29 12.16 15.36
CA ASP A 48 10.89 13.50 15.35
C ASP A 48 11.27 13.96 13.92
N LEU A 49 11.04 13.12 12.91
CA LEU A 49 11.23 13.46 11.50
C LEU A 49 9.89 13.79 10.86
N GLU A 50 9.63 15.08 10.69
CA GLU A 50 8.42 15.57 10.04
C GLU A 50 8.70 15.94 8.58
N ILE A 51 7.82 15.50 7.68
CA ILE A 51 7.86 15.84 6.26
C ILE A 51 6.53 16.50 5.90
N TYR A 52 6.61 17.74 5.42
CA TYR A 52 5.44 18.49 4.98
C TYR A 52 5.04 18.05 3.58
N HIS A 53 3.91 17.34 3.48
CA HIS A 53 3.30 16.95 2.22
C HIS A 53 2.14 17.89 1.90
N MET A 54 2.24 18.62 0.79
CA MET A 54 1.15 19.50 0.34
C MET A 54 0.03 18.64 -0.24
N GLU A 55 -1.05 18.49 0.52
CA GLU A 55 -2.29 17.91 0.03
C GLU A 55 -3.00 18.92 -0.87
N ARG A 56 -3.52 18.44 -2.01
CA ARG A 56 -4.43 19.23 -2.85
C ARG A 56 -5.84 19.25 -2.26
N ASP A 57 -6.65 20.19 -2.72
CA ASP A 57 -8.08 20.17 -2.45
C ASP A 57 -8.72 18.89 -3.00
N LYS A 58 -9.48 18.23 -2.12
CA LYS A 58 -10.15 16.96 -2.40
C LYS A 58 -11.61 17.21 -2.70
N THR A 59 -12.12 16.54 -3.73
CA THR A 59 -13.55 16.42 -3.99
C THR A 59 -14.24 15.61 -2.87
N LEU A 60 -15.58 15.69 -2.77
CA LEU A 60 -16.34 14.89 -1.80
C LEU A 60 -16.06 13.38 -1.92
N LEU A 61 -15.89 12.87 -3.13
CA LEU A 61 -15.59 11.45 -3.36
C LEU A 61 -14.18 11.07 -2.93
N GLU A 62 -13.21 11.98 -3.07
CA GLU A 62 -11.84 11.78 -2.60
C GLU A 62 -11.76 11.84 -1.07
N GLN A 63 -12.54 12.73 -0.46
CA GLN A 63 -12.72 12.76 1.00
C GLN A 63 -13.39 11.48 1.52
N ALA A 64 -14.29 10.88 0.73
CA ALA A 64 -14.90 9.57 1.01
C ALA A 64 -14.00 8.38 0.64
N TRP A 65 -12.73 8.62 0.28
CA TRP A 65 -11.75 7.59 -0.09
C TRP A 65 -12.12 6.76 -1.32
N VAL A 66 -13.11 7.18 -2.11
CA VAL A 66 -13.50 6.55 -3.36
C VAL A 66 -12.62 7.06 -4.50
N GLY A 67 -12.41 8.38 -4.55
CA GLY A 67 -11.72 9.04 -5.66
C GLY A 67 -12.64 9.19 -6.88
N HIS A 68 -12.11 8.91 -8.06
CA HIS A 68 -12.89 8.79 -9.30
C HIS A 68 -13.03 7.31 -9.71
N GLU A 69 -13.89 7.01 -10.70
CA GLU A 69 -14.23 5.64 -11.12
C GLU A 69 -13.01 4.74 -11.36
N LEU A 70 -12.02 5.23 -12.12
CA LEU A 70 -10.78 4.48 -12.37
C LEU A 70 -9.99 4.19 -11.08
N GLN A 71 -9.95 5.13 -10.13
CA GLN A 71 -9.26 4.93 -8.86
C GLN A 71 -10.01 3.91 -7.99
N ALA A 72 -11.34 3.96 -7.97
CA ALA A 72 -12.17 2.98 -7.27
C ALA A 72 -12.00 1.56 -7.86
N TYR A 73 -11.92 1.45 -9.19
CA TYR A 73 -11.60 0.21 -9.88
C TYR A 73 -10.21 -0.32 -9.48
N LYS A 74 -9.16 0.51 -9.58
CA LYS A 74 -7.79 0.13 -9.20
C LYS A 74 -7.71 -0.32 -7.74
N LYS A 75 -8.29 0.46 -6.81
CA LYS A 75 -8.39 0.11 -5.38
C LYS A 75 -8.99 -1.28 -5.16
N SER A 76 -10.13 -1.54 -5.80
CA SER A 76 -10.83 -2.82 -5.69
C SER A 76 -10.00 -3.97 -6.25
N LYS A 77 -9.47 -3.80 -7.47
CA LYS A 77 -8.61 -4.79 -8.13
C LYS A 77 -7.38 -5.09 -7.28
N HIS A 78 -6.65 -4.08 -6.83
CA HIS A 78 -5.40 -4.27 -6.08
C HIS A 78 -5.65 -4.84 -4.69
N ARG A 79 -6.76 -4.49 -4.03
CA ARG A 79 -7.17 -5.12 -2.77
C ARG A 79 -7.43 -6.62 -2.96
N ILE A 80 -8.13 -7.01 -4.02
CA ILE A 80 -8.34 -8.43 -4.38
C ILE A 80 -6.97 -9.11 -4.60
N VAL A 81 -6.07 -8.51 -5.39
CA VAL A 81 -4.73 -9.08 -5.65
C VAL A 81 -3.93 -9.25 -4.35
N PHE A 82 -3.92 -8.23 -3.49
CA PHE A 82 -3.22 -8.27 -2.20
C PHE A 82 -3.74 -9.39 -1.30
N VAL A 83 -5.06 -9.53 -1.15
CA VAL A 83 -5.65 -10.61 -0.32
C VAL A 83 -5.33 -11.99 -0.88
N ARG A 84 -5.37 -12.16 -2.21
CA ARG A 84 -4.97 -13.43 -2.86
C ARG A 84 -3.50 -13.77 -2.59
N LYS A 85 -2.63 -12.76 -2.60
CA LYS A 85 -1.18 -12.94 -2.44
C LYS A 85 -0.80 -13.19 -0.98
N HIS A 86 -1.37 -12.42 -0.06
CA HIS A 86 -0.87 -12.31 1.32
C HIS A 86 -1.83 -12.81 2.40
N GLY A 87 -3.12 -12.90 2.09
CA GLY A 87 -4.14 -13.33 3.04
C GLY A 87 -4.00 -14.81 3.38
N ASN A 88 -4.14 -15.16 4.65
CA ASN A 88 -4.32 -16.54 5.10
C ASN A 88 -5.74 -17.06 4.76
N LEU A 89 -6.01 -18.34 5.03
CA LEU A 89 -7.30 -18.96 4.70
C LEU A 89 -8.48 -18.17 5.29
N THR A 90 -8.44 -17.85 6.59
CA THR A 90 -9.49 -17.10 7.27
C THR A 90 -9.70 -15.72 6.65
N GLN A 91 -8.62 -14.98 6.38
CA GLN A 91 -8.69 -13.65 5.76
C GLN A 91 -9.28 -13.71 4.34
N ARG A 92 -8.93 -14.73 3.56
CA ARG A 92 -9.51 -14.94 2.22
C ARG A 92 -10.99 -15.25 2.31
N MET A 93 -11.40 -16.12 3.23
CA MET A 93 -12.82 -16.44 3.44
C MET A 93 -13.61 -15.20 3.85
N GLN A 94 -13.10 -14.43 4.81
CA GLN A 94 -13.71 -13.17 5.24
C GLN A 94 -13.82 -12.15 4.11
N PHE A 95 -12.87 -12.10 3.19
CA PHE A 95 -12.87 -11.11 2.12
C PHE A 95 -13.78 -11.48 0.93
N TYR A 96 -13.94 -12.77 0.64
CA TYR A 96 -14.68 -13.23 -0.54
C TYR A 96 -16.11 -13.68 -0.26
N LEU A 97 -16.43 -14.05 0.98
CA LEU A 97 -17.71 -14.68 1.33
C LEU A 97 -18.54 -13.90 2.36
N LEU A 98 -17.94 -12.92 3.06
CA LEU A 98 -18.61 -12.04 4.01
C LEU A 98 -18.58 -10.60 3.47
#